data_AF-A0A662V7X9-F1
#
_entry.id   AF-A0A662V7X9-F1
#
_cell.length_a   1.000
_cell.length_b   1.000
_cell.length_c   1.000
_cell.angle_alpha   90.00
_cell.angle_beta   90.00
_cell.angle_gamma   90.00
#
_symmetry.space_group_name_H-M   'P 1'
#
loop_
_entity.id
_entity.type
_entity.pdbx_description
1 polymer ?
#
loop_
_entity_poly.entity_id
_entity_poly.type
_entity_poly.pdbx_seq_one_letter_code
_entity_poly.pdbx_strand_id
1 'polypeptide(L)'
;MNELIINLGYVIYGEDFKVLRDCHVTIDSDGIISEVGYGFLGGYNTINMYGDVAIPRFVNSHVHVADYSFLDQGVNLSLEELVEEPNGLKYKLLSRLSPEMFKKRTTSLLKELLKQGTYAICDFREGGLKWCSNAYEIKQRFREVKYLIYGMPISRDPNELSKELRLLRGYVNGVAISTPTYDSVEFLKVLGKEVRSLGLKLMTHI
;
A
#
# COMPACT_ATOMS: atom_id res chain seq x y z
N MET A 1 -16.58 -0.07 30.50
CA MET A 1 -16.09 -0.64 29.22
C MET A 1 -14.70 -1.17 29.52
N ASN A 2 -14.48 -2.47 29.35
CA ASN A 2 -13.26 -3.10 29.85
C ASN A 2 -12.17 -3.01 28.80
N GLU A 3 -11.09 -2.31 29.12
CA GLU A 3 -9.85 -2.31 28.35
C GLU A 3 -9.33 -3.74 28.18
N LEU A 4 -8.66 -4.01 27.08
CA LEU A 4 -7.95 -5.26 26.84
C LEU A 4 -6.50 -5.09 27.30
N ILE A 5 -6.05 -5.96 28.19
CA ILE A 5 -4.67 -6.02 28.63
C ILE A 5 -4.02 -7.22 27.95
N ILE A 6 -2.86 -7.02 27.34
CA ILE A 6 -2.05 -8.09 26.75
C ILE A 6 -0.68 -8.09 27.44
N ASN A 7 -0.44 -9.08 28.30
CA ASN A 7 0.86 -9.30 28.92
C ASN A 7 1.76 -10.06 27.93
N LEU A 8 2.97 -9.56 27.68
CA LEU A 8 3.87 -10.02 26.63
C LEU A 8 5.29 -10.23 27.17
N GLY A 9 5.96 -11.28 26.71
CA GLY A 9 7.37 -11.48 26.99
C GLY A 9 8.22 -10.33 26.44
N TYR A 10 7.89 -9.86 25.24
CA TYR A 10 8.56 -8.74 24.59
C TYR A 10 7.61 -7.85 23.78
N VAL A 11 7.91 -6.55 23.73
CA VAL A 11 7.30 -5.59 22.79
C VAL A 11 8.41 -4.79 22.13
N ILE A 12 8.35 -4.61 20.81
CA ILE A 12 9.14 -3.60 20.09
C ILE A 12 8.34 -2.31 20.04
N TYR A 13 8.82 -1.25 20.70
CA TYR A 13 8.04 -0.03 20.94
C TYR A 13 8.80 1.26 20.62
N GLY A 14 8.04 2.27 20.19
CA GLY A 14 8.53 3.62 19.89
C GLY A 14 9.25 3.73 18.55
N GLU A 15 9.61 4.96 18.19
CA GLU A 15 10.30 5.29 16.93
C GLU A 15 11.70 4.65 16.86
N ASP A 16 12.34 4.45 18.01
CA ASP A 16 13.65 3.81 18.13
C ASP A 16 13.59 2.27 18.13
N PHE A 17 12.40 1.68 18.01
CA PHE A 17 12.19 0.21 18.08
C PHE A 17 12.82 -0.43 19.32
N LYS A 18 12.61 0.18 20.50
CA LYS A 18 13.14 -0.34 21.77
C LYS A 18 12.50 -1.67 22.10
N VAL A 19 13.32 -2.62 22.53
CA VAL A 19 12.84 -3.93 22.99
C VAL A 19 12.55 -3.85 24.48
N LEU A 20 11.28 -3.92 24.84
CA LEU A 20 10.82 -4.04 26.22
C LEU A 20 10.70 -5.52 26.57
N ARG A 21 10.97 -5.89 27.82
CA ARG A 21 10.82 -7.24 28.35
C ARG A 21 9.80 -7.24 29.48
N ASP A 22 9.12 -8.37 29.67
CA ASP A 22 8.14 -8.60 30.73
C ASP A 22 7.20 -7.39 30.84
N CYS A 23 6.36 -7.21 29.83
CA CYS A 23 5.66 -5.96 29.57
C CYS A 23 4.18 -6.19 29.32
N HIS A 24 3.43 -5.11 29.23
CA HIS A 24 2.02 -5.15 28.87
C HIS A 24 1.69 -4.09 27.81
N VAL A 25 0.64 -4.37 27.04
CA VAL A 25 0.00 -3.42 26.14
C VAL A 25 -1.48 -3.35 26.53
N THR A 26 -1.96 -2.13 26.80
CA THR A 26 -3.38 -1.88 27.08
C THR A 26 -4.02 -1.26 25.85
N ILE A 27 -5.17 -1.81 25.45
CA ILE A 27 -5.96 -1.37 24.31
C ILE A 27 -7.34 -0.95 24.82
N ASP A 28 -7.75 0.26 24.49
CA ASP A 28 -9.05 0.80 24.88
C ASP A 28 -10.20 0.21 24.04
N SER A 29 -11.44 0.65 24.34
CA SER A 29 -12.62 0.19 23.63
C SER A 29 -12.69 0.60 22.15
N ASP A 30 -11.90 1.60 21.74
CA ASP A 30 -11.83 2.08 20.37
C ASP A 30 -10.73 1.36 19.56
N GLY A 31 -9.99 0.45 20.20
CA GLY A 31 -8.89 -0.30 19.59
C GLY A 31 -7.60 0.50 19.52
N ILE A 32 -7.47 1.58 20.30
CA ILE A 32 -6.27 2.40 20.39
C ILE A 32 -5.41 1.88 21.55
N ILE A 33 -4.09 1.82 21.31
CA ILE A 33 -3.14 1.52 22.37
C ILE A 33 -3.12 2.71 23.34
N SER A 34 -3.62 2.50 24.55
CA SER A 34 -3.65 3.52 25.60
C SER A 34 -2.38 3.51 26.45
N GLU A 35 -1.75 2.35 26.60
CA GLU A 35 -0.53 2.17 27.40
C GLU A 35 0.37 1.07 26.83
N VAL A 36 1.69 1.29 26.94
CA VAL A 36 2.71 0.24 26.83
C VAL A 36 3.66 0.43 28.02
N GLY A 37 3.71 -0.58 28.89
CA GLY A 37 4.42 -0.47 30.17
C GLY A 37 5.23 -1.71 30.53
N TYR A 38 6.07 -1.56 31.55
CA TYR A 38 6.83 -2.67 32.14
C TYR A 38 5.99 -3.41 33.17
N GLY A 39 6.34 -4.67 33.39
CA GLY A 39 5.62 -5.59 34.26
C GLY A 39 4.34 -6.13 33.63
N PHE A 40 3.83 -7.19 34.24
CA PHE A 40 2.53 -7.76 33.90
C PHE A 40 1.44 -7.14 34.76
N LEU A 41 0.29 -6.87 34.14
CA LEU A 41 -0.90 -6.40 34.84
C LEU A 41 -1.88 -7.54 35.07
N GLY A 42 -2.61 -7.45 36.19
CA GLY A 42 -3.80 -8.26 36.44
C GLY A 42 -5.05 -7.50 35.99
N GLY A 43 -6.09 -8.23 35.58
CA GLY A 43 -7.34 -7.63 35.16
C GLY A 43 -8.33 -8.66 34.63
N TYR A 44 -9.61 -8.30 34.61
CA TYR A 44 -10.69 -9.21 34.19
C TYR A 44 -10.63 -9.55 32.69
N ASN A 45 -10.08 -8.65 31.86
CA ASN A 45 -9.96 -8.82 30.41
C ASN A 45 -8.47 -8.84 30.00
N THR A 46 -7.77 -9.88 30.44
CA THR A 46 -6.33 -10.02 30.26
C THR A 46 -5.99 -11.25 29.43
N ILE A 47 -5.14 -11.06 28.42
CA ILE A 47 -4.52 -12.14 27.64
C ILE A 47 -3.05 -12.24 28.04
N ASN A 48 -2.61 -13.46 28.33
CA ASN A 48 -1.24 -13.73 28.75
C ASN A 48 -0.45 -14.42 27.64
N MET A 49 0.51 -13.71 27.07
CA MET A 49 1.37 -14.08 25.96
C MET A 49 2.84 -13.99 26.39
N TYR A 50 3.16 -14.55 27.56
CA TYR A 50 4.45 -14.39 28.24
C TYR A 50 5.66 -14.88 27.42
N GLY A 51 5.46 -15.79 26.47
CA GLY A 51 6.50 -16.28 25.57
C GLY A 51 6.60 -15.56 24.23
N ASP A 52 5.66 -14.64 23.95
CA ASP A 52 5.51 -14.05 22.63
C ASP A 52 6.14 -12.66 22.53
N VAL A 53 6.33 -12.23 21.28
CA VAL A 53 6.85 -10.92 20.91
C VAL A 53 5.77 -10.17 20.14
N ALA A 54 5.39 -8.98 20.61
CA ALA A 54 4.58 -8.06 19.84
C ALA A 54 5.48 -7.07 19.08
N ILE A 55 5.18 -6.90 17.79
CA ILE A 55 5.84 -5.92 16.93
C ILE A 55 4.80 -5.08 16.19
N PRO A 56 5.13 -3.83 15.81
CA PRO A 56 4.29 -3.06 14.90
C PRO A 56 4.10 -3.82 13.58
N ARG A 57 2.88 -3.78 13.05
CA ARG A 57 2.59 -4.34 11.73
C ARG A 57 3.35 -3.59 10.64
N PHE A 58 3.71 -4.29 9.56
CA PHE A 58 4.50 -3.70 8.47
C PHE A 58 3.69 -2.76 7.58
N VAL A 59 4.37 -1.77 7.01
CA VAL A 59 3.84 -0.93 5.93
C VAL A 59 4.70 -1.14 4.70
N ASN A 60 4.14 -1.69 3.64
CA ASN A 60 4.82 -1.75 2.34
C ASN A 60 4.57 -0.44 1.60
N SER A 61 5.55 0.47 1.63
CA SER A 61 5.41 1.82 1.08
C SER A 61 5.44 1.89 -0.44
N HIS A 62 5.74 0.78 -1.14
CA HIS A 62 5.79 0.74 -2.60
C HIS A 62 5.65 -0.69 -3.12
N VAL A 63 4.56 -0.97 -3.83
CA VAL A 63 4.36 -2.25 -4.50
C VAL A 63 3.66 -2.05 -5.84
N HIS A 64 4.00 -2.84 -6.85
CA HIS A 64 3.25 -2.92 -8.11
C HIS A 64 2.33 -4.13 -8.04
N VAL A 65 1.08 -3.95 -7.58
CA VAL A 65 0.20 -5.08 -7.23
C VAL A 65 -0.15 -5.96 -8.44
N ALA A 66 -0.24 -5.37 -9.63
CA ALA A 66 -0.59 -6.12 -10.84
C ALA A 66 0.49 -7.14 -11.24
N ASP A 67 1.75 -6.88 -10.92
CA ASP A 67 2.89 -7.73 -11.26
C ASP A 67 2.78 -9.10 -10.57
N TYR A 68 2.05 -9.20 -9.45
CA TYR A 68 1.71 -10.47 -8.79
C TYR A 68 0.91 -11.44 -9.66
N SER A 69 0.36 -10.98 -10.78
CA SER A 69 -0.31 -11.83 -11.76
C SER A 69 0.65 -12.65 -12.62
N PHE A 70 1.93 -12.28 -12.64
CA PHE A 70 2.94 -12.81 -13.56
C PHE A 70 4.24 -13.17 -12.86
N LEU A 71 4.14 -13.69 -11.64
CA LEU A 71 5.31 -14.18 -10.90
C LEU A 71 6.16 -15.12 -11.76
N ASP A 72 7.47 -15.04 -11.58
CA ASP A 72 8.50 -15.83 -12.26
C ASP A 72 8.58 -15.66 -13.79
N GLN A 73 7.87 -14.70 -14.37
CA GLN A 73 8.05 -14.34 -15.79
C GLN A 73 9.29 -13.47 -15.99
N GLY A 74 10.06 -13.77 -17.04
CA GLY A 74 11.21 -12.94 -17.43
C GLY A 74 12.46 -13.09 -16.57
N VAL A 75 12.62 -14.19 -15.83
CA VAL A 75 13.78 -14.48 -14.96
C VAL A 75 15.14 -14.37 -15.69
N ASN A 76 15.16 -14.64 -17.00
CA ASN A 76 16.37 -14.60 -17.82
C ASN A 76 16.53 -13.29 -18.61
N LEU A 77 15.66 -12.30 -18.39
CA LEU A 77 15.73 -11.01 -19.05
C LEU A 77 16.52 -10.01 -18.20
N SER A 78 17.16 -9.05 -18.87
CA SER A 78 17.66 -7.85 -18.20
C SER A 78 16.52 -7.02 -17.60
N LEU A 79 16.85 -6.12 -16.68
CA LEU A 79 15.87 -5.21 -16.09
C LEU A 79 15.18 -4.36 -17.17
N GLU A 80 15.95 -3.85 -18.14
CA GLU A 80 15.43 -3.07 -19.27
C GLU A 80 14.43 -3.89 -20.09
N GLU A 81 14.79 -5.09 -20.54
CA GLU A 81 13.89 -5.97 -21.29
C GLU A 81 12.63 -6.35 -20.50
N LEU A 82 12.71 -6.39 -19.17
CA LEU A 82 11.59 -6.73 -18.29
C LEU A 82 10.64 -5.55 -18.07
N VAL A 83 11.15 -4.36 -17.75
CA VAL A 83 10.36 -3.24 -17.21
C VAL A 83 10.46 -1.92 -17.97
N GLU A 84 11.20 -1.84 -19.09
CA GLU A 84 11.27 -0.60 -19.87
C GLU A 84 9.89 -0.18 -20.41
N GLU A 85 9.52 1.08 -20.16
CA GLU A 85 8.31 1.67 -20.72
C GLU A 85 8.50 2.03 -22.20
N PRO A 86 7.57 1.68 -23.11
CA PRO A 86 6.37 0.84 -22.95
C PRO A 86 6.57 -0.62 -23.43
N ASN A 87 7.80 -1.03 -23.78
CA ASN A 87 8.06 -2.22 -24.59
C ASN A 87 8.49 -3.47 -23.79
N GLY A 88 8.84 -3.30 -22.53
CA GLY A 88 9.25 -4.36 -21.63
C GLY A 88 8.19 -5.45 -21.50
N LEU A 89 8.62 -6.66 -21.14
CA LEU A 89 7.72 -7.81 -20.96
C LEU A 89 6.55 -7.48 -20.02
N LYS A 90 6.80 -6.70 -18.96
CA LYS A 90 5.77 -6.21 -18.03
C LYS A 90 4.59 -5.56 -18.73
N TYR A 91 4.81 -4.60 -19.63
CA TYR A 91 3.73 -3.88 -20.32
C TYR A 91 2.95 -4.78 -21.28
N LYS A 92 3.64 -5.73 -21.93
CA LYS A 92 3.02 -6.76 -22.77
C LYS A 92 2.12 -7.68 -21.95
N LEU A 93 2.53 -8.06 -20.74
CA LEU A 93 1.73 -8.89 -19.84
C LEU A 93 0.54 -8.11 -19.25
N LEU A 94 0.76 -6.88 -18.79
CA LEU A 94 -0.29 -6.00 -18.27
C LEU A 94 -1.39 -5.75 -19.31
N SER A 95 -1.03 -5.55 -20.58
CA SER A 95 -2.03 -5.34 -21.65
C SER A 95 -2.92 -6.57 -21.91
N ARG A 96 -2.45 -7.77 -21.56
CA ARG A 96 -3.20 -9.03 -21.67
C ARG A 96 -3.96 -9.39 -20.39
N LEU A 97 -3.77 -8.64 -19.31
CA LEU A 97 -4.40 -8.93 -18.03
C LEU A 97 -5.91 -8.72 -18.12
N SER A 98 -6.70 -9.70 -17.72
CA SER A 98 -8.15 -9.53 -17.61
C SER A 98 -8.53 -8.86 -16.29
N PRO A 99 -9.60 -8.04 -16.25
CA PRO A 99 -10.15 -7.47 -15.01
C PRO A 99 -10.41 -8.50 -13.91
N GLU A 100 -10.92 -9.67 -14.28
CA GLU A 100 -11.22 -10.76 -13.36
C GLU A 100 -9.94 -11.36 -12.76
N MET A 101 -8.94 -11.63 -13.61
CA MET A 101 -7.66 -12.17 -13.17
C MET A 101 -6.96 -11.18 -12.24
N PHE A 102 -6.94 -9.88 -12.58
CA PHE A 102 -6.40 -8.84 -11.72
C PHE A 102 -7.07 -8.82 -10.34
N LYS A 103 -8.40 -8.84 -10.29
CA LYS A 103 -9.16 -8.85 -9.01
C LYS A 103 -8.83 -10.07 -8.18
N LYS A 104 -8.78 -11.26 -8.80
CA LYS A 104 -8.43 -12.53 -8.13
C LYS A 104 -7.01 -12.51 -7.58
N ARG A 105 -6.03 -12.12 -8.40
CA ARG A 105 -4.60 -12.08 -8.04
C ARG A 105 -4.32 -11.04 -6.97
N THR A 106 -4.86 -9.84 -7.10
CA THR A 106 -4.75 -8.77 -6.11
C THR A 106 -5.32 -9.20 -4.76
N THR A 107 -6.53 -9.78 -4.73
CA THR A 107 -7.13 -10.28 -3.48
C THR A 107 -6.26 -11.37 -2.84
N SER A 108 -5.63 -12.22 -3.66
CA SER A 108 -4.71 -13.25 -3.17
C SER A 108 -3.46 -12.64 -2.54
N LEU A 109 -2.87 -11.63 -3.19
CA LEU A 109 -1.74 -10.87 -2.65
C LEU A 109 -2.09 -10.21 -1.32
N LEU A 110 -3.23 -9.52 -1.24
CA LEU A 110 -3.65 -8.83 0.00
C LEU A 110 -3.82 -9.80 1.17
N LYS A 111 -4.36 -11.00 0.92
CA LYS A 111 -4.46 -12.06 1.92
C LYS A 111 -3.09 -12.57 2.36
N GLU A 112 -2.15 -12.68 1.43
CA GLU A 112 -0.80 -13.14 1.73
C GLU A 112 -0.04 -12.10 2.57
N LEU A 113 -0.10 -10.83 2.17
CA LEU A 113 0.46 -9.71 2.92
C LEU A 113 -0.13 -9.60 4.33
N LEU A 114 -1.43 -9.85 4.48
CA LEU A 114 -2.08 -9.90 5.80
C LEU A 114 -1.48 -10.99 6.69
N LYS A 115 -1.28 -12.20 6.16
CA LYS A 115 -0.64 -13.31 6.90
C LYS A 115 0.81 -12.99 7.30
N GLN A 116 1.49 -12.20 6.48
CA GLN A 116 2.85 -11.72 6.74
C GLN A 116 2.88 -10.53 7.73
N GLY A 117 1.75 -10.13 8.29
CA GLY A 117 1.68 -9.04 9.27
C GLY A 117 1.67 -7.64 8.65
N THR A 118 1.49 -7.49 7.34
CA THR A 118 1.39 -6.18 6.68
C THR A 118 0.05 -5.53 7.02
N TYR A 119 0.10 -4.30 7.54
CA TYR A 119 -1.06 -3.46 7.80
C TYR A 119 -1.48 -2.63 6.60
N ALA A 120 -0.53 -2.04 5.87
CA ALA A 120 -0.83 -1.13 4.78
C ALA A 120 0.09 -1.36 3.59
N ILE A 121 -0.43 -1.10 2.39
CA ILE A 121 0.35 -1.04 1.16
C ILE A 121 0.08 0.23 0.38
N CYS A 122 1.10 0.72 -0.32
CA CYS A 122 0.96 1.74 -1.36
C CYS A 122 1.19 1.11 -2.73
N ASP A 123 0.11 0.89 -3.47
CA ASP A 123 0.16 0.34 -4.83
C ASP A 123 0.45 1.44 -5.84
N PHE A 124 1.60 1.32 -6.49
CA PHE A 124 1.88 2.01 -7.73
C PHE A 124 1.03 1.35 -8.82
N ARG A 125 -0.05 2.04 -9.20
CA ARG A 125 -1.09 1.48 -10.07
C ARG A 125 -0.96 2.01 -11.48
N GLU A 126 -0.38 1.20 -12.35
CA GLU A 126 -0.30 1.48 -13.79
C GLU A 126 -1.64 1.24 -14.50
N GLY A 127 -1.75 1.85 -15.69
CA GLY A 127 -2.85 1.62 -16.61
C GLY A 127 -4.07 2.55 -16.41
N GLY A 128 -3.90 3.64 -15.66
CA GLY A 128 -4.88 4.72 -15.59
C GLY A 128 -6.20 4.35 -14.92
N LEU A 129 -7.25 5.09 -15.29
CA LEU A 129 -8.54 5.11 -14.59
C LEU A 129 -9.18 3.73 -14.46
N LYS A 130 -9.19 2.94 -15.54
CA LYS A 130 -9.80 1.60 -15.56
C LYS A 130 -9.19 0.68 -14.48
N TRP A 131 -7.87 0.67 -14.37
CA TRP A 131 -7.21 -0.22 -13.41
C TRP A 131 -7.28 0.33 -11.99
N CYS A 132 -7.28 1.65 -11.83
CA CYS A 132 -7.54 2.30 -10.55
C CYS A 132 -8.95 2.01 -10.01
N SER A 133 -9.98 2.06 -10.87
CA SER A 133 -11.35 1.73 -10.46
C SER A 133 -11.48 0.27 -10.03
N ASN A 134 -10.82 -0.65 -10.75
CA ASN A 134 -10.79 -2.06 -10.37
C ASN A 134 -10.10 -2.29 -9.02
N ALA A 135 -8.97 -1.62 -8.78
CA ALA A 135 -8.28 -1.69 -7.48
C ALA A 135 -9.16 -1.11 -6.36
N TYR A 136 -9.87 -0.02 -6.65
CA TYR A 136 -10.79 0.59 -5.70
C TYR A 136 -11.94 -0.32 -5.33
N GLU A 137 -12.54 -1.06 -6.28
CA GLU A 137 -13.56 -2.06 -5.97
C GLU A 137 -13.07 -3.14 -5.00
N ILE A 138 -11.82 -3.61 -5.17
CA ILE A 138 -11.23 -4.60 -4.27
C ILE A 138 -11.03 -3.99 -2.89
N LYS A 139 -10.46 -2.78 -2.83
CA LYS A 139 -10.31 -2.01 -1.61
C LYS A 139 -11.66 -1.86 -0.89
N GLN A 140 -12.78 -1.69 -1.62
CA GLN A 140 -14.12 -1.61 -1.02
C GLN A 140 -14.55 -2.88 -0.27
N ARG A 141 -14.06 -4.03 -0.69
CA ARG A 141 -14.44 -5.35 -0.16
C ARG A 141 -13.43 -5.92 0.82
N PHE A 142 -12.15 -5.55 0.71
CA PHE A 142 -11.05 -6.03 1.54
C PHE A 142 -10.50 -4.88 2.39
N ARG A 143 -10.71 -4.94 3.71
CA ARG A 143 -10.42 -3.84 4.66
C ARG A 143 -9.33 -4.17 5.67
N GLU A 144 -8.94 -5.43 5.75
CA GLU A 144 -7.99 -5.99 6.71
C GLU A 144 -6.54 -5.53 6.45
N VAL A 145 -6.28 -5.11 5.20
CA VAL A 145 -5.08 -4.38 4.78
C VAL A 145 -5.50 -3.02 4.25
N LYS A 146 -4.88 -1.96 4.76
CA LYS A 146 -5.04 -0.59 4.30
C LYS A 146 -4.42 -0.43 2.91
N TYR A 147 -5.24 -0.69 1.89
CA TYR A 147 -4.87 -0.60 0.49
C TYR A 147 -4.92 0.86 0.00
N LEU A 148 -3.75 1.48 -0.17
CA LEU A 148 -3.60 2.83 -0.71
C LEU A 148 -3.24 2.76 -2.19
N ILE A 149 -4.03 3.40 -3.04
CA ILE A 149 -3.87 3.33 -4.51
C ILE A 149 -3.22 4.63 -4.99
N TYR A 150 -2.09 4.52 -5.69
CA TYR A 150 -1.41 5.63 -6.36
C TYR A 150 -1.48 5.43 -7.86
N GLY A 151 -2.47 6.07 -8.50
CA GLY A 151 -2.78 5.84 -9.91
C GLY A 151 -1.86 6.62 -10.83
N MET A 152 -1.32 5.95 -11.85
CA MET A 152 -0.53 6.60 -12.90
C MET A 152 -1.43 7.12 -14.02
N PRO A 153 -1.42 8.43 -14.33
CA PRO A 153 -2.17 8.99 -15.45
C PRO A 153 -1.55 8.53 -16.78
N ILE A 154 -2.39 8.33 -17.79
CA ILE A 154 -1.99 7.92 -19.13
C ILE A 154 -1.66 9.15 -19.99
N SER A 155 -2.44 10.22 -19.87
CA SER A 155 -2.22 11.41 -20.69
C SER A 155 -0.87 12.05 -20.37
N ARG A 156 -0.17 12.48 -21.42
CA ARG A 156 1.00 13.36 -21.35
C ARG A 156 0.71 14.76 -21.89
N ASP A 157 -0.49 14.98 -22.41
CA ASP A 157 -0.98 16.32 -22.75
C ASP A 157 -1.46 17.05 -21.47
N PRO A 158 -0.96 18.26 -21.18
CA PRO A 158 -1.32 19.00 -19.96
C PRO A 158 -2.82 19.32 -19.82
N ASN A 159 -3.53 19.56 -20.93
CA ASN A 159 -4.95 19.89 -20.89
C ASN A 159 -5.81 18.66 -20.55
N GLU A 160 -5.49 17.52 -21.16
CA GLU A 160 -6.17 16.26 -20.90
C GLU A 160 -5.78 15.66 -19.54
N LEU A 161 -4.53 15.87 -19.08
CA LEU A 161 -4.07 15.42 -17.76
C LEU A 161 -4.97 15.95 -16.64
N SER A 162 -5.34 17.24 -16.69
CA SER A 162 -6.17 17.85 -15.66
C SER A 162 -7.55 17.19 -15.56
N LYS A 163 -8.14 16.78 -16.70
CA LYS A 163 -9.41 16.05 -16.74
C LYS A 163 -9.24 14.64 -16.17
N GLU A 164 -8.18 13.94 -16.58
CA GLU A 164 -7.88 12.59 -16.11
C GLU A 164 -7.68 12.55 -14.58
N LEU A 165 -6.91 13.49 -14.02
CA LEU A 165 -6.65 13.55 -12.58
C LEU A 165 -7.93 13.76 -11.75
N ARG A 166 -8.88 14.57 -12.26
CA ARG A 166 -10.18 14.76 -11.61
C ARG A 166 -11.01 13.49 -11.61
N LEU A 167 -10.95 12.70 -12.67
CA LEU A 167 -11.62 11.39 -12.71
C LEU A 167 -10.94 10.39 -11.76
N LEU A 168 -9.61 10.33 -11.77
CA LEU A 168 -8.82 9.46 -10.89
C LEU A 168 -9.09 9.74 -9.42
N ARG A 169 -9.33 11.01 -9.04
CA ARG A 169 -9.54 11.44 -7.66
C ARG A 169 -10.57 10.63 -6.88
N GLY A 170 -11.60 10.10 -7.56
CA GLY A 170 -12.64 9.27 -6.94
C GLY A 170 -12.19 7.85 -6.55
N TYR A 171 -11.05 7.40 -7.05
CA TYR A 171 -10.58 6.02 -6.94
C TYR A 171 -9.21 5.88 -6.26
N VAL A 172 -8.45 6.97 -6.16
CA VAL A 172 -7.04 6.94 -5.72
C VAL A 172 -6.81 7.70 -4.42
N ASN A 173 -5.75 7.32 -3.72
CA ASN A 173 -5.19 8.04 -2.57
C ASN A 173 -4.09 9.03 -2.99
N GLY A 174 -3.48 8.79 -4.14
CA GLY A 174 -2.47 9.66 -4.72
C GLY A 174 -2.28 9.37 -6.20
N VAL A 175 -1.34 10.08 -6.78
CA VAL A 175 -0.93 9.95 -8.18
C VAL A 175 0.47 9.38 -8.21
N ALA A 176 0.73 8.51 -9.18
CA ALA A 176 2.05 7.95 -9.45
C ALA A 176 2.58 8.47 -10.78
N ILE A 177 3.88 8.71 -10.89
CA ILE A 177 4.59 8.89 -12.16
C ILE A 177 5.86 8.03 -12.14
N SER A 178 6.20 7.39 -13.26
CA SER A 178 7.31 6.43 -13.30
C SER A 178 8.63 7.10 -12.91
N THR A 179 9.00 8.17 -13.62
CA THR A 179 10.13 9.02 -13.23
C THR A 179 9.84 10.45 -13.71
N PRO A 180 10.23 11.48 -12.93
CA PRO A 180 10.11 12.87 -13.38
C PRO A 180 11.02 13.17 -14.58
N THR A 181 12.04 12.34 -14.88
CA THR A 181 13.02 12.61 -15.93
C THR A 181 12.49 12.40 -17.35
N TYR A 182 11.39 11.66 -17.51
CA TYR A 182 10.79 11.40 -18.83
C TYR A 182 9.73 12.42 -19.24
N ASP A 183 9.28 13.24 -18.29
CA ASP A 183 8.18 14.17 -18.51
C ASP A 183 8.66 15.61 -18.72
N SER A 184 7.89 16.39 -19.49
CA SER A 184 8.20 17.79 -19.72
C SER A 184 8.00 18.63 -18.45
N VAL A 185 8.77 19.73 -18.33
CA VAL A 185 8.60 20.69 -17.22
C VAL A 185 7.17 21.25 -17.17
N GLU A 186 6.54 21.45 -18.33
CA GLU A 186 5.16 21.92 -18.42
C GLU A 186 4.18 20.88 -17.84
N PHE A 187 4.34 19.62 -18.22
CA PHE A 187 3.56 18.51 -17.66
C PHE A 187 3.70 18.45 -16.14
N LEU A 188 4.94 18.48 -15.63
CA LEU A 188 5.21 18.40 -14.18
C LEU A 188 4.62 19.59 -13.41
N LYS A 189 4.63 20.80 -13.99
CA LYS A 189 3.98 21.98 -13.40
C LYS A 189 2.47 21.79 -13.27
N VAL A 190 1.81 21.30 -14.31
CA VAL A 190 0.36 21.04 -14.30
C VAL A 190 0.02 19.91 -13.34
N LEU A 191 0.75 18.79 -13.42
CA LEU A 191 0.61 17.66 -12.49
C LEU A 191 0.71 18.13 -11.04
N GLY A 192 1.77 18.85 -10.68
CA GLY A 192 1.97 19.32 -9.32
C GLY A 192 0.88 20.27 -8.84
N LYS A 193 0.38 21.16 -9.73
CA LYS A 193 -0.73 22.07 -9.41
C LYS A 193 -2.03 21.30 -9.14
N GLU A 194 -2.40 20.38 -10.02
CA GLU A 194 -3.66 19.63 -9.90
C GLU A 194 -3.61 18.61 -8.75
N VAL A 195 -2.48 17.92 -8.54
CA VAL A 195 -2.31 17.00 -7.40
C VAL A 195 -2.53 17.74 -6.07
N ARG A 196 -1.95 18.94 -5.93
CA ARG A 196 -2.16 19.78 -4.72
C ARG A 196 -3.60 20.27 -4.60
N SER A 197 -4.21 20.77 -5.68
CA SER A 197 -5.59 21.29 -5.64
C SER A 197 -6.61 20.21 -5.28
N LEU A 198 -6.35 18.96 -5.68
CA LEU A 198 -7.19 17.81 -5.38
C LEU A 198 -6.90 17.19 -4.00
N GLY A 199 -5.87 17.66 -3.27
CA GLY A 199 -5.45 17.08 -2.00
C GLY A 199 -4.91 15.66 -2.12
N LEU A 200 -4.31 15.35 -3.28
CA LEU A 200 -3.68 14.05 -3.55
C LEU A 200 -2.20 14.08 -3.18
N LYS A 201 -1.64 12.90 -2.90
CA LYS A 201 -0.20 12.70 -2.72
C LYS A 201 0.45 12.29 -4.04
N LEU A 202 1.78 12.42 -4.13
CA LEU A 202 2.57 11.99 -5.28
C LEU A 202 3.49 10.81 -4.88
N MET A 203 3.66 9.86 -5.79
CA MET A 203 4.61 8.75 -5.72
C MET A 203 5.42 8.70 -7.02
N THR A 204 6.71 8.41 -6.95
CA THR A 204 7.57 8.26 -8.12
C THR A 204 8.80 7.41 -7.83
N HIS A 205 9.44 6.85 -8.86
CA HIS A 205 10.80 6.30 -8.76
C HIS A 205 11.80 7.44 -8.95
N ILE A 206 12.88 7.44 -8.16
CA ILE A 206 13.94 8.45 -8.16
C ILE A 206 15.29 7.74 -8.17
#